data_AF-A0A2Z6PVU7-F1
#
_entry.id   AF-A0A2Z6PVU7-F1
#
_cell.length_a   1.000
_cell.length_b   1.000
_cell.length_c   1.000
_cell.angle_alpha   90.00
_cell.angle_beta   90.00
_cell.angle_gamma   90.00
#
_symmetry.space_group_name_H-M   'P 1'
#
loop_
_entity.id
_entity.type
_entity.pdbx_description
1 polymer ?
#
loop_
_entity_poly.entity_id
_entity_poly.type
_entity_poly.pdbx_seq_one_letter_code
_entity_poly.pdbx_strand_id
1 'polypeptide(L)'
;MQIHVKCNCNEGNCEEWGIVELQGVVESQPGFQDSLANLQIGTLCRPSSQEVYTLTIGYHELQGSKVSLKKPLVVLKKIKLTCGQE
;
A
#
# COMPACT_ATOMS: atom_id res chain seq x y z
N MET A 1 -6.88 7.36 -3.55
CA MET A 1 -6.84 5.89 -3.31
C MET A 1 -5.74 5.58 -2.28
N GLN A 2 -5.92 4.58 -1.42
CA GLN A 2 -4.92 4.20 -0.41
C GLN A 2 -4.43 2.76 -0.65
N ILE A 3 -3.12 2.57 -0.71
CA ILE A 3 -2.47 1.26 -0.85
C ILE A 3 -1.75 0.97 0.46
N HIS A 4 -2.10 -0.14 1.10
CA HIS A 4 -1.42 -0.62 2.30
C HIS A 4 -0.23 -1.45 1.88
N VAL A 5 0.96 -1.02 2.25
CA VAL A 5 2.21 -1.73 1.92
C VAL A 5 2.67 -2.50 3.15
N LYS A 6 2.80 -3.81 3.01
CA LYS A 6 3.47 -4.66 3.99
C LYS A 6 4.98 -4.53 3.78
N CYS A 7 5.68 -3.92 4.73
CA CYS A 7 7.14 -3.89 4.70
C CYS A 7 7.68 -5.32 4.78
N ASN A 8 8.62 -5.68 3.90
CA ASN A 8 9.22 -7.01 3.87
C ASN A 8 10.46 -7.00 4.78
N CYS A 9 10.27 -7.17 6.09
CA CYS A 9 11.37 -7.42 7.01
C CYS A 9 11.45 -8.95 7.23
N ASN A 10 12.62 -9.54 6.98
CA ASN A 10 12.85 -10.96 7.26
C ASN A 10 12.73 -11.22 8.77
N GLU A 11 12.14 -12.36 9.11
CA GLU A 11 12.00 -12.97 10.44
C GLU A 11 11.34 -12.12 11.55
N GLY A 12 10.01 -12.24 11.65
CA GLY A 12 9.30 -12.23 12.93
C GLY A 12 8.75 -10.90 13.44
N ASN A 13 9.36 -9.75 13.10
CA ASN A 13 8.99 -8.45 13.68
C ASN A 13 8.73 -7.34 12.64
N CYS A 14 7.71 -7.51 11.79
CA CYS A 14 7.15 -6.37 11.05
C CYS A 14 6.06 -5.70 11.89
N GLU A 15 6.42 -4.72 12.73
CA GLU A 15 5.46 -4.01 13.57
C GLU A 15 4.68 -2.90 12.82
N GLU A 16 5.17 -2.44 11.66
CA GLU A 16 4.66 -1.20 11.06
C GLU A 16 4.11 -1.40 9.63
N TRP A 17 2.85 -1.01 9.45
CA TRP A 17 2.22 -0.85 8.13
C TRP A 17 2.55 0.52 7.55
N GLY A 18 2.86 0.56 6.24
CA GLY A 18 2.95 1.80 5.48
C GLY A 18 1.64 2.10 4.75
N ILE A 19 1.23 3.38 4.73
CA ILE A 19 0.13 3.87 3.88
C ILE A 19 0.74 4.69 2.75
N VAL A 20 0.39 4.33 1.52
CA VAL A 20 0.69 5.13 0.32
C VAL A 20 -0.62 5.69 -0.22
N GLU A 21 -0.73 7.02 -0.28
CA GLU A 21 -1.90 7.72 -0.79
C GLU A 21 -1.63 8.31 -2.18
N LEU A 22 -2.56 8.06 -3.11
CA LEU A 22 -2.49 8.56 -4.48
C LEU A 22 -3.69 9.44 -4.80
N GLN A 23 -3.43 10.60 -5.41
CA GLN A 23 -4.43 11.49 -5.98
C GLN A 23 -4.85 10.95 -7.35
N GLY A 24 -5.84 10.06 -7.35
CA GLY A 24 -6.34 9.39 -8.55
C GLY A 24 -6.80 7.97 -8.28
N VAL A 25 -6.89 7.19 -9.35
CA VAL A 25 -7.30 5.78 -9.37
C VAL A 25 -6.20 4.96 -10.02
N VAL A 26 -5.86 3.79 -9.46
CA VAL A 26 -5.02 2.81 -10.15
C VAL A 26 -5.93 1.88 -10.93
N GLU A 27 -5.77 1.90 -12.24
CA GLU A 27 -6.53 1.06 -13.16
C GLU A 27 -5.78 -0.24 -13.42
N SER A 28 -6.47 -1.37 -13.25
CA SER A 28 -5.97 -2.68 -13.67
C SER A 28 -6.17 -2.85 -15.17
N GLN A 29 -5.29 -3.59 -15.84
CA GLN A 29 -5.48 -3.92 -17.25
C GLN A 29 -6.77 -4.72 -17.46
N PRO A 30 -7.50 -4.48 -18.58
CA PRO A 30 -8.70 -5.23 -18.94
C PRO A 30 -8.34 -6.69 -19.25
N GLY A 31 -8.44 -7.54 -18.23
CA GLY A 31 -7.97 -8.93 -18.24
C GLY A 31 -7.58 -9.44 -16.85
N PHE A 32 -7.31 -8.53 -15.91
CA PHE A 32 -7.09 -8.85 -14.50
C PHE A 32 -8.42 -8.69 -13.74
N GLN A 33 -9.09 -9.79 -13.42
CA GLN A 33 -10.43 -9.78 -12.79
C GLN A 33 -10.41 -9.82 -11.25
N ASP A 34 -9.34 -10.28 -10.61
CA ASP A 34 -9.48 -10.81 -9.24
C ASP A 34 -8.57 -10.19 -8.16
N SER A 35 -8.44 -8.86 -8.12
CA SER A 35 -7.74 -8.07 -7.08
C SER A 35 -6.28 -7.75 -7.35
N LEU A 36 -5.88 -6.51 -7.07
CA LEU A 36 -4.48 -6.05 -7.03
C LEU A 36 -3.72 -6.56 -5.79
N ALA A 37 -4.39 -7.27 -4.88
CA ALA A 37 -3.76 -7.77 -3.67
C ALA A 37 -2.61 -8.73 -3.99
N ASN A 38 -1.48 -8.56 -3.29
CA ASN A 38 -0.25 -9.36 -3.45
C ASN A 38 0.41 -9.29 -4.83
N LEU A 39 -0.02 -8.37 -5.72
CA LEU A 39 0.65 -8.14 -6.99
C LEU A 39 1.71 -7.03 -6.86
N GLN A 40 2.89 -7.23 -7.47
CA GLN A 40 3.83 -6.13 -7.65
C GLN A 40 3.30 -5.21 -8.75
N ILE A 41 2.77 -4.06 -8.34
CA ILE A 41 2.22 -3.05 -9.26
C ILE A 41 3.20 -1.92 -9.60
N GLY A 42 4.30 -1.81 -8.86
CA GLY A 42 5.25 -0.73 -9.03
C GLY A 42 6.39 -0.72 -8.03
N THR A 43 7.17 0.36 -8.04
CA THR A 43 8.34 0.57 -7.17
C THR A 43 8.24 1.92 -6.50
N LEU A 44 8.37 1.96 -5.17
CA LEU A 44 8.48 3.18 -4.38
C LEU A 44 9.95 3.40 -4.00
N CYS A 45 10.52 4.50 -4.47
CA CYS A 45 11.92 4.87 -4.24
C CYS A 45 12.00 6.12 -3.36
N ARG A 46 12.98 6.13 -2.44
CA ARG A 46 13.41 7.31 -1.69
C ARG A 46 14.91 7.51 -1.92
N PRO A 47 15.36 8.57 -2.61
CA PRO A 47 16.77 8.92 -2.69
C PRO A 47 17.30 9.23 -1.28
N SER A 48 18.50 8.76 -0.94
CA SER A 48 19.08 8.93 0.40
C SER A 48 19.29 10.39 0.82
N SER A 49 19.38 11.30 -0.15
CA SER A 49 19.68 12.72 0.05
C SER A 49 18.45 13.63 0.14
N GLN A 50 17.25 13.14 -0.20
CA GLN A 50 16.04 13.95 -0.30
C GLN A 50 14.84 13.29 0.38
N GLU A 51 13.93 14.08 0.94
CA GLU A 51 12.62 13.60 1.43
C GLU A 51 11.57 13.53 0.32
N VAL A 52 12.01 13.42 -0.94
CA VAL A 52 11.16 13.23 -2.10
C VAL A 52 11.02 11.74 -2.34
N TYR A 53 9.78 11.28 -2.51
CA TYR A 53 9.47 9.89 -2.83
C TYR A 53 8.98 9.82 -4.27
N THR A 54 9.49 8.86 -5.02
CA THR A 54 9.07 8.61 -6.39
C THR A 54 8.42 7.24 -6.46
N LEU A 55 7.16 7.20 -6.91
CA LEU A 55 6.41 5.98 -7.16
C LEU A 55 6.29 5.77 -8.67
N THR A 56 6.77 4.63 -9.14
CA THR A 56 6.67 4.22 -10.54
C THR A 56 5.68 3.07 -10.67
N ILE A 57 4.60 3.26 -11.43
CA ILE A 57 3.58 2.24 -11.74
C ILE A 57 3.47 2.14 -13.28
N GLY A 58 3.94 1.02 -13.84
CA GLY A 58 4.04 0.89 -15.31
C GLY A 58 4.94 1.99 -15.90
N TYR A 59 4.37 2.84 -16.76
CA TYR A 59 5.04 3.98 -17.37
C TYR A 59 4.81 5.31 -16.65
N HIS A 60 4.04 5.31 -15.55
CA HIS A 60 3.71 6.51 -14.81
C HIS A 60 4.70 6.72 -13.67
N GLU A 61 5.30 7.90 -13.63
CA GLU A 61 6.13 8.35 -12.53
C GLU A 61 5.38 9.43 -11.73
N LEU A 62 5.20 9.19 -10.44
CA LEU A 62 4.51 10.07 -9.52
C LEU A 62 5.49 10.50 -8.43
N GLN A 63 5.66 11.81 -8.26
CA GLN A 63 6.43 12.37 -7.15
C GLN A 63 5.49 12.71 -5.99
N GLY A 64 5.96 12.42 -4.78
CA GLY A 64 5.24 12.71 -3.54
C GLY A 64 6.21 12.96 -2.39
N SER A 65 5.63 13.17 -1.21
CA SER A 65 6.36 13.42 0.03
C SER A 65 5.87 12.49 1.14
N LYS A 66 6.72 12.24 2.13
CA LYS A 66 6.31 11.56 3.36
C LYS A 66 5.66 12.57 4.29
N VAL A 67 4.43 12.29 4.71
CA VAL A 67 3.67 13.15 5.62
C VAL A 67 3.39 12.40 6.92
N SER A 68 3.81 12.96 8.05
CA SER A 68 3.42 12.48 9.37
C SER A 68 1.97 12.82 9.65
N LEU A 69 1.13 11.82 9.92
CA LEU A 69 -0.28 12.03 10.22
C LEU A 69 -0.44 12.67 11.61
N LYS A 70 -1.31 13.68 11.72
CA LYS A 70 -1.66 14.32 13.00
C LYS A 70 -2.35 13.36 13.98
N LYS A 71 -3.04 12.36 13.45
CA LYS A 71 -3.72 11.30 14.22
C LYS A 71 -3.20 9.95 13.71
N PRO A 72 -2.71 9.07 14.59
CA PRO A 72 -2.29 7.74 14.19
C PRO A 72 -3.49 6.92 13.71
N LEU A 73 -3.25 6.02 12.77
CA LEU A 73 -4.26 5.07 12.25
C LEU A 73 -3.86 3.66 12.65
N VAL A 74 -4.86 2.84 12.96
CA VAL A 74 -4.69 1.42 13.27
C VAL A 74 -5.33 0.58 12.15
N VAL A 75 -4.59 -0.40 11.64
CA VAL A 75 -5.10 -1.35 10.66
C VAL A 75 -5.77 -2.51 11.41
N LEU A 76 -7.07 -2.66 11.26
CA LEU A 76 -7.85 -3.73 11.89
C LEU A 76 -8.33 -4.73 10.83
N LYS A 77 -8.18 -6.03 11.11
CA LYS A 77 -8.78 -7.08 10.29
C LYS A 77 -10.21 -7.32 10.77
N LYS A 78 -11.20 -7.06 9.90
CA LYS A 78 -12.59 -7.42 10.18
C LYS A 78 -12.75 -8.94 10.21
N ILE A 79 -13.20 -9.47 11.34
CA ILE A 79 -13.58 -10.89 11.48
C ILE A 79 -15.09 -10.99 11.23
N LYS A 80 -15.50 -11.80 10.24
CA LYS A 80 -16.90 -12.17 10.09
C LYS A 80 -17.16 -13.39 10.96
N LEU A 81 -17.98 -13.24 12.00
CA LEU A 81 -18.51 -14.38 12.75
C LEU A 81 -19.60 -15.01 11.88
N THR A 82 -19.38 -16.25 11.43
CA THR A 82 -20.44 -17.08 10.86
C THR A 82 -21.29 -17.57 12.03
N CYS A 83 -22.37 -16.86 12.34
CA CYS A 83 -23.35 -17.34 13.30
C CYS A 83 -24.18 -18.44 12.61
N GLY A 84 -24.06 -19.69 13.07
CA GLY A 84 -24.98 -20.80 12.77
C GLY A 84 -24.76 -21.55 11.45
N GLN A 85 -23.92 -22.59 11.48
CA GLN A 85 -24.19 -23.85 10.79
C GLN A 85 -23.90 -24.96 11.80
N GLU A 86 -24.91 -25.27 12.62
CA GLU A 86 -25.10 -26.60 13.22
C GLU A 86 -25.72 -27.52 12.18
#